data_AF-A0A5K0YJI3-F1
#
_entry.id   AF-A0A5K0YJI3-F1
#
_cell.length_a   1.000
_cell.length_b   1.000
_cell.length_c   1.000
_cell.angle_alpha   90.00
_cell.angle_beta   90.00
_cell.angle_gamma   90.00
#
_symmetry.space_group_name_H-M   'P 1'
#
loop_
_entity.id
_entity.type
_entity.pdbx_description
1 polymer ?
#
loop_
_entity_poly.entity_id
_entity_poly.type
_entity_poly.pdbx_seq_one_letter_code
_entity_poly.pdbx_strand_id
1 'polypeptide(L)'
;VTMRLDRDGHCNSCVMHQLARWTKASDFPIINPRMSGMKNKYTYAATCSGYRRALPHFPFDTVVKFNRVTKSVATWRAGRRRFIGEPIYVPKGKSEDDGYILVVE
;
A
#
# COMPACT_ATOMS: atom_id res chain seq x y z
N VAL A 1 8.80 -7.67 1.77
CA VAL A 1 9.49 -8.97 1.64
C VAL A 1 10.60 -8.83 0.62
N THR A 2 11.77 -9.40 0.88
CA THR A 2 12.82 -9.64 -0.12
C THR A 2 12.99 -11.15 -0.19
N MET A 3 12.69 -11.76 -1.34
CA MET A 3 12.89 -13.19 -1.58
C MET A 3 14.02 -13.35 -2.60
N ARG A 4 14.94 -14.27 -2.33
CA ARG A 4 15.97 -14.70 -3.29
C ARG A 4 15.70 -16.14 -3.67
N LEU A 5 15.43 -16.35 -4.95
CA LEU A 5 15.23 -17.67 -5.53
C LEU A 5 16.50 -18.07 -6.30
N ASP A 6 16.81 -19.36 -6.36
CA ASP A 6 17.81 -19.87 -7.31
C ASP A 6 17.23 -20.05 -8.73
N ARG A 7 18.01 -20.67 -9.60
CA ARG A 7 17.63 -20.90 -11.01
C ARG A 7 16.46 -21.86 -11.18
N ASP A 8 16.25 -22.76 -10.21
CA ASP A 8 15.17 -23.75 -10.21
C ASP A 8 13.93 -23.25 -9.46
N GLY A 9 13.99 -22.03 -8.92
CA GLY A 9 12.90 -21.38 -8.20
C GLY A 9 12.86 -21.71 -6.71
N HIS A 10 13.87 -22.40 -6.17
CA HIS A 10 13.94 -22.72 -4.74
C HIS A 10 14.31 -21.46 -3.94
N CYS A 11 13.63 -21.24 -2.82
CA CYS A 11 13.85 -20.07 -1.98
C CYS A 11 15.09 -20.23 -1.10
N ASN A 12 16.15 -19.51 -1.44
CA ASN A 12 17.39 -19.47 -0.66
C ASN A 12 17.32 -18.54 0.55
N SER A 13 16.56 -17.45 0.45
CA SER A 13 16.31 -16.57 1.61
C SER A 13 15.04 -15.76 1.44
N CYS A 14 14.35 -15.56 2.56
CA CYS A 14 13.18 -14.69 2.66
C CYS A 14 13.38 -13.76 3.86
N VAL A 15 13.43 -12.45 3.60
CA VAL A 15 13.63 -11.43 4.64
C VAL A 15 12.46 -10.45 4.65
N MET A 16 11.90 -10.25 5.84
CA MET A 16 10.89 -9.23 6.09
C MET A 16 11.57 -7.94 6.54
N HIS A 17 11.41 -6.89 5.75
CA HIS A 17 11.85 -5.55 6.12
C HIS A 17 10.66 -4.72 6.54
N GLN A 18 10.80 -4.00 7.65
CA GLN A 18 9.82 -3.00 8.05
C GLN A 18 9.79 -1.86 6.99
N LEU A 19 8.62 -1.63 6.41
CA LEU A 19 8.44 -0.68 5.30
C LEU A 19 8.44 0.77 5.80
N ALA A 20 7.86 1.01 6.97
CA ALA A 20 7.81 2.27 7.72
C ALA A 20 7.47 1.97 9.19
N ARG A 21 7.56 2.96 10.11
CA ARG A 21 7.01 2.84 11.48
C ARG A 21 5.47 2.93 11.48
N TRP A 22 4.83 2.14 10.62
CA TRP A 22 3.38 2.06 10.45
C TRP A 22 2.81 0.96 11.34
N THR A 23 1.82 1.30 12.15
CA THR A 23 1.25 0.41 13.18
C THR A 23 -0.23 0.11 12.97
N LYS A 24 -0.85 0.67 11.92
CA LYS A 24 -2.28 0.49 11.64
C LYS A 24 -2.46 -0.69 10.69
N ALA A 25 -3.61 -1.36 10.80
CA ALA A 25 -3.97 -2.44 9.89
C ALA A 25 -4.07 -1.90 8.46
N SER A 26 -3.47 -2.60 7.51
CA SER A 26 -3.49 -2.24 6.09
C SER A 26 -3.64 -3.50 5.26
N ASP A 27 -4.49 -3.44 4.24
CA ASP A 27 -4.71 -4.52 3.30
C ASP A 27 -5.07 -3.94 1.92
N PHE A 28 -5.33 -4.81 0.95
CA PHE A 28 -5.50 -4.45 -0.46
C PHE A 28 -4.28 -3.65 -0.96
N PRO A 29 -3.08 -4.26 -1.00
CA PRO A 29 -1.87 -3.58 -1.44
C PRO A 29 -1.87 -3.39 -2.97
N ILE A 30 -1.72 -2.16 -3.41
CA ILE A 30 -1.67 -1.78 -4.82
C ILE A 30 -0.33 -1.10 -5.13
N ILE A 31 0.18 -1.35 -6.34
CA ILE A 31 1.31 -0.63 -6.93
C ILE A 31 0.88 -0.06 -8.27
N ASN A 32 1.70 0.82 -8.85
CA ASN A 32 1.54 1.12 -10.27
C ASN A 32 1.69 -0.19 -11.08
N PRO A 33 0.69 -0.61 -11.86
CA PRO A 33 0.72 -1.89 -12.58
C PRO A 33 1.93 -2.05 -13.52
N ARG A 34 2.50 -0.94 -14.01
CA ARG A 34 3.73 -0.96 -14.82
C ARG A 34 4.96 -1.44 -14.08
N MET A 35 4.92 -1.50 -12.74
CA MET A 35 5.99 -2.00 -11.89
C MET A 35 5.80 -3.47 -11.50
N SER A 36 4.80 -4.17 -12.06
CA SER A 36 4.56 -5.58 -11.76
C SER A 36 5.77 -6.43 -12.12
N GLY A 37 6.21 -7.28 -11.19
CA GLY A 37 7.43 -8.08 -11.33
C GLY A 37 8.75 -7.30 -11.22
N MET A 38 8.70 -5.98 -11.05
CA MET A 38 9.87 -5.13 -10.93
C MET A 38 9.97 -4.51 -9.54
N LYS A 39 11.16 -3.98 -9.21
CA LYS A 39 11.34 -3.22 -7.96
C LYS A 39 10.57 -1.91 -8.04
N ASN A 40 9.52 -1.78 -7.24
CA ASN A 40 8.72 -0.56 -7.08
C ASN A 40 9.18 0.29 -5.88
N LYS A 41 9.02 1.61 -5.94
CA LYS A 41 9.27 2.58 -4.86
C LYS A 41 8.01 2.86 -4.03
N TYR A 42 6.83 2.87 -4.64
CA TYR A 42 5.59 3.26 -4.00
C TYR A 42 4.60 2.09 -3.90
N THR A 43 3.95 1.98 -2.74
CA THR A 43 2.86 1.03 -2.50
C THR A 43 1.71 1.77 -1.84
N TYR A 44 0.50 1.47 -2.28
CA TYR A 44 -0.75 2.00 -1.78
C TYR A 44 -1.51 0.88 -1.07
N ALA A 45 -2.34 1.20 -0.09
CA ALA A 45 -3.20 0.23 0.56
C ALA A 45 -4.42 0.92 1.19
N ALA A 46 -5.49 0.15 1.41
CA ALA A 46 -6.55 0.57 2.31
C ALA A 46 -6.08 0.39 3.76
N THR A 47 -6.53 1.27 4.65
CA THR A 47 -6.17 1.23 6.07
C THR A 47 -7.25 1.87 6.94
N CYS A 48 -7.17 1.61 8.25
CA CYS A 48 -7.95 2.32 9.24
C CYS A 48 -7.26 3.64 9.65
N SER A 49 -8.02 4.74 9.74
CA SER A 49 -7.50 6.01 10.24
C SER A 49 -7.09 5.96 11.72
N GLY A 50 -7.64 5.02 12.48
CA GLY A 50 -7.52 4.93 13.94
C GLY A 50 -8.46 5.90 14.69
N TYR A 51 -9.31 6.65 13.99
CA TYR A 51 -10.26 7.58 14.63
C TYR A 51 -11.40 6.85 15.35
N ARG A 52 -11.79 5.66 14.88
CA ARG A 52 -12.86 4.86 15.47
C ARG A 52 -12.29 3.95 16.56
N ARG A 53 -12.30 4.42 17.81
CA ARG A 53 -11.77 3.65 18.96
C ARG A 53 -12.42 2.29 19.13
N ALA A 54 -13.73 2.18 18.87
CA ALA A 54 -14.47 0.91 18.97
C ALA A 54 -14.11 -0.10 17.87
N LEU A 55 -13.54 0.36 16.75
CA LEU A 55 -13.25 -0.41 15.55
C LEU A 55 -11.84 -0.07 15.04
N PRO A 56 -10.78 -0.48 15.76
CA PRO A 56 -9.42 0.01 15.54
C PRO A 56 -8.74 -0.56 14.30
N HIS A 57 -9.21 -1.68 13.75
CA HIS A 57 -8.53 -2.38 12.64
C HIS A 57 -9.36 -2.43 11.36
N PHE A 58 -10.68 -2.47 11.48
CA PHE A 58 -11.62 -2.53 10.35
C PHE A 58 -12.91 -1.88 10.81
N PRO A 59 -13.67 -1.20 9.92
CA PRO A 59 -13.47 -1.01 8.48
C PRO A 59 -12.45 0.06 8.08
N PHE A 60 -11.96 -0.06 6.84
CA PHE A 60 -11.01 0.89 6.25
C PHE A 60 -11.71 2.16 5.78
N ASP A 61 -11.15 3.31 6.14
CA ASP A 61 -11.69 4.64 5.82
C ASP A 61 -10.61 5.57 5.24
N THR A 62 -9.42 5.03 4.97
CA THR A 62 -8.22 5.77 4.64
C THR A 62 -7.42 5.01 3.59
N VAL A 63 -6.88 5.71 2.59
CA VAL A 63 -5.80 5.21 1.73
C VAL A 63 -4.48 5.62 2.34
N VAL A 64 -3.53 4.70 2.43
CA VAL A 64 -2.14 4.97 2.79
C VAL A 64 -1.23 4.77 1.59
N LYS A 65 -0.24 5.65 1.47
CA LYS A 65 0.86 5.58 0.50
C LYS A 65 2.18 5.45 1.24
N PHE A 66 2.91 4.39 0.93
CA PHE A 66 4.25 4.12 1.45
C PHE A 66 5.30 4.46 0.40
N ASN A 67 6.36 5.16 0.81
CA ASN A 67 7.58 5.31 0.02
C ASN A 67 8.67 4.42 0.60
N ARG A 68 9.08 3.39 -0.15
CA ARG A 68 10.04 2.37 0.30
C ARG A 68 11.46 2.92 0.45
N VAL A 69 11.81 3.99 -0.27
CA VAL A 69 13.14 4.60 -0.29
C VAL A 69 13.31 5.55 0.89
N THR A 70 12.39 6.51 1.04
CA THR A 70 12.47 7.52 2.12
C THR A 70 11.83 7.06 3.42
N LYS A 71 11.13 5.92 3.41
CA LYS A 71 10.32 5.40 4.54
C LYS A 71 9.19 6.34 4.97
N SER A 72 8.86 7.33 4.14
CA SER A 72 7.77 8.27 4.41
C SER A 72 6.41 7.66 4.14
N VAL A 73 5.40 8.15 4.85
CA VAL A 73 4.02 7.72 4.74
C VAL A 73 3.14 8.94 4.50
N ALA A 74 2.22 8.84 3.53
CA ALA A 74 1.16 9.81 3.31
C ALA A 74 -0.20 9.12 3.38
N THR A 75 -1.24 9.84 3.78
CA THR A 75 -2.60 9.28 3.91
C THR A 75 -3.64 10.23 3.37
N TRP A 76 -4.70 9.67 2.81
CA TRP A 76 -5.93 10.38 2.48
C TRP A 76 -7.12 9.65 3.11
N ARG A 77 -8.10 10.40 3.65
CA ARG A 77 -9.22 9.84 4.38
C ARG A 77 -10.54 10.29 3.77
N ALA A 78 -11.49 9.36 3.58
CA ALA A 78 -12.81 9.61 2.99
C ALA A 78 -13.72 10.50 3.87
N GLY A 79 -13.43 10.59 5.18
CA GLY A 79 -14.15 11.47 6.11
C GLY A 79 -14.96 10.73 7.18
N ARG A 80 -15.92 11.41 7.79
CA ARG A 80 -16.73 10.83 8.89
C ARG A 80 -17.80 9.90 8.33
N ARG A 81 -17.99 8.76 9.02
CA ARG A 81 -19.02 7.75 8.70
C ARG A 81 -18.91 7.14 7.28
N ARG A 82 -17.75 7.26 6.63
CA ARG A 82 -17.46 6.62 5.34
C ARG A 82 -16.45 5.48 5.51
N PHE A 83 -16.42 4.60 4.53
CA PHE A 83 -15.46 3.53 4.34
C PHE A 83 -15.01 3.54 2.90
N ILE A 84 -13.95 2.80 2.58
CA ILE A 84 -13.48 2.67 1.21
C ILE A 84 -13.37 1.19 0.83
N GLY A 85 -13.66 0.89 -0.43
CA GLY A 85 -13.33 -0.38 -1.06
C GLY A 85 -11.83 -0.51 -1.38
N GLU A 86 -11.50 -1.56 -2.14
CA GLU A 86 -10.16 -1.79 -2.67
C GLU A 86 -9.70 -0.60 -3.54
N PRO A 87 -8.55 0.03 -3.24
CA PRO A 87 -7.99 1.09 -4.07
C PRO A 87 -7.52 0.54 -5.41
N ILE A 88 -7.58 1.36 -6.47
CA ILE A 88 -7.06 1.02 -7.80
C ILE A 88 -6.12 2.15 -8.25
N TYR A 89 -4.93 1.79 -8.74
CA TYR A 89 -3.98 2.74 -9.32
C TYR A 89 -4.20 2.88 -10.82
N VAL A 90 -4.43 4.11 -11.29
CA VAL A 90 -4.60 4.44 -12.70
C VAL A 90 -3.41 5.29 -13.17
N PRO A 91 -2.49 4.75 -14.00
CA PRO A 91 -1.36 5.49 -14.52
C PRO A 91 -1.80 6.63 -15.44
N LYS A 92 -1.21 7.82 -15.29
CA LYS A 92 -1.42 8.97 -16.17
C LYS A 92 -0.20 9.25 -17.04
N GLY A 93 1.00 9.30 -16.43
CA GLY A 93 2.23 9.61 -17.15
C GLY A 93 3.29 8.53 -17.01
N LYS A 94 4.57 8.93 -17.09
CA LYS A 94 5.71 7.98 -17.20
C LYS A 94 6.35 7.66 -15.85
N SER A 95 6.29 8.57 -14.88
CA SER A 95 6.85 8.33 -13.56
C SER A 95 6.00 7.32 -12.80
N GLU A 96 6.63 6.52 -11.92
CA GLU A 96 5.95 5.48 -11.13
C GLU A 96 4.75 6.03 -10.33
N ASP A 97 4.84 7.28 -9.91
CA ASP A 97 3.91 7.94 -9.00
C ASP A 97 3.01 8.98 -9.69
N ASP A 98 2.99 8.99 -11.03
CA ASP A 98 2.24 9.92 -11.85
C ASP A 98 0.94 9.29 -12.35
N GLY A 99 -0.09 9.40 -11.52
CA GLY A 99 -1.39 8.77 -11.74
C GLY A 99 -2.40 9.13 -10.66
N TYR A 100 -3.48 8.36 -10.63
CA TYR A 100 -4.60 8.55 -9.73
C TYR A 100 -4.82 7.29 -8.89
N ILE A 101 -5.33 7.48 -7.67
CA ILE A 101 -5.94 6.41 -6.88
C ILE A 101 -7.45 6.58 -6.97
N LEU A 102 -8.12 5.54 -7.42
CA LEU A 102 -9.57 5.43 -7.39
C LEU A 102 -9.99 4.52 -6.24
N VAL A 103 -11.06 4.88 -5.55
CA VAL A 103 -11.70 4.10 -4.50
C VAL A 103 -13.21 4.22 -4.65
N VAL A 104 -13.95 3.20 -4.21
CA VAL A 104 -15.41 3.28 -4.02
C VAL A 104 -15.68 3.64 -2.56
N GLU A 105 -16.60 4.57 -2.32
CA GLU A 105 -17.08 4.97 -0.99
C GLU A 105 -18.46 4.38 -0.65
#